data_AF-A0A963V9Z3-F1
#
_entry.id   AF-A0A963V9Z3-F1
#
_cell.length_a   1.000
_cell.length_b   1.000
_cell.length_c   1.000
_cell.angle_alpha   90.00
_cell.angle_beta   90.00
_cell.angle_gamma   90.00
#
_symmetry.space_group_name_H-M   'P 1'
#
loop_
_entity.id
_entity.type
_entity.pdbx_description
1 polymer ?
#
loop_
_entity_poly.entity_id
_entity_poly.type
_entity_poly.pdbx_seq_one_letter_code
_entity_poly.pdbx_strand_id
1 'polypeptide(L)'
;MIDLRPVGYVIGIIVSVLGATMLVPGIVDALARGGNAGAFFESALITLILGFLTTLACQNRAGSSLSIRQAFLLTIGIWLTVPAFGALPMVIGAPEVRLIDAYFEAASGITTTGASVFVD
;
A
#
# COMPACT_ATOMS: atom_id res chain seq x y z
N MET A 1 -4.77 -28.33 -3.48
CA MET A 1 -3.93 -27.22 -2.99
C MET A 1 -4.72 -25.93 -3.11
N ILE A 2 -4.56 -24.96 -2.20
CA ILE A 2 -5.31 -23.70 -2.24
C ILE A 2 -4.78 -22.85 -3.41
N ASP A 3 -5.66 -22.40 -4.30
CA ASP A 3 -5.30 -21.49 -5.39
C ASP A 3 -5.20 -20.05 -4.82
N LEU A 4 -4.00 -19.45 -4.86
CA LEU A 4 -3.75 -18.12 -4.29
C LEU A 4 -4.05 -16.98 -5.27
N ARG A 5 -4.22 -17.28 -6.56
CA ARG A 5 -4.42 -16.24 -7.59
C ARG A 5 -5.64 -15.34 -7.34
N PRO A 6 -6.82 -15.84 -6.90
CA PRO A 6 -7.94 -14.96 -6.57
C PRO A 6 -7.60 -13.95 -5.46
N VAL A 7 -6.80 -14.36 -4.47
CA VAL A 7 -6.34 -13.48 -3.38
C VAL A 7 -5.36 -12.45 -3.91
N GLY A 8 -4.35 -12.89 -4.68
CA GLY A 8 -3.36 -12.02 -5.30
C GLY A 8 -3.99 -10.98 -6.25
N TYR A 9 -5.04 -11.36 -6.98
CA TYR A 9 -5.78 -10.46 -7.86
C TYR A 9 -6.39 -9.29 -7.08
N VAL A 10 -7.09 -9.57 -5.97
CA VAL A 10 -7.71 -8.53 -5.15
C VAL A 10 -6.66 -7.67 -4.44
N ILE A 11 -5.59 -8.28 -3.90
CA ILE A 11 -4.47 -7.53 -3.30
C ILE A 11 -3.82 -6.60 -4.32
N GLY A 12 -3.55 -7.08 -5.54
CA GLY A 12 -2.97 -6.29 -6.61
C GLY A 12 -3.82 -5.05 -6.94
N ILE A 13 -5.14 -5.20 -7.03
CA ILE A 13 -6.06 -4.09 -7.27
C ILE A 13 -5.97 -3.07 -6.12
N ILE A 14 -6.07 -3.53 -4.87
CA ILE A 14 -6.01 -2.65 -3.68
C ILE A 14 -4.69 -1.88 -3.64
N VAL A 15 -3.57 -2.56 -3.87
CA VAL A 15 -2.24 -1.93 -3.90
C VAL A 15 -2.15 -0.93 -5.06
N SER A 16 -2.71 -1.24 -6.23
CA SER A 16 -2.74 -0.30 -7.36
C SER A 16 -3.53 0.96 -7.02
N VAL A 17 -4.69 0.81 -6.39
CA VAL A 17 -5.50 1.94 -5.91
C VAL A 17 -4.74 2.75 -4.87
N LEU A 18 -4.08 2.10 -3.91
CA LEU A 18 -3.23 2.77 -2.93
C LEU A 18 -2.15 3.62 -3.62
N GLY A 19 -1.43 3.05 -4.59
CA GLY A 19 -0.42 3.78 -5.36
C GLY A 19 -1.01 4.99 -6.11
N ALA A 20 -2.20 4.87 -6.69
CA ALA A 20 -2.89 6.01 -7.30
C ALA A 20 -3.27 7.08 -6.27
N THR A 21 -3.71 6.69 -5.06
CA THR A 21 -4.05 7.65 -4.01
C THR A 21 -2.85 8.44 -3.50
N MET A 22 -1.62 7.89 -3.58
CA MET A 22 -0.39 8.61 -3.21
C MET A 22 -0.11 9.82 -4.12
N LEU A 23 -0.66 9.86 -5.34
CA LEU A 23 -0.55 11.02 -6.22
C LEU A 23 -1.22 12.25 -5.62
N VAL A 24 -2.30 12.07 -4.84
CA VAL A 24 -3.04 13.19 -4.22
C VAL A 24 -2.16 13.98 -3.25
N PRO A 25 -1.58 13.39 -2.18
CA PRO A 25 -0.67 14.12 -1.30
C PRO A 25 0.60 14.59 -2.03
N GLY A 26 1.10 13.84 -3.03
CA GLY A 26 2.24 14.29 -3.85
C GLY A 26 1.95 15.59 -4.63
N ILE A 27 0.76 15.71 -5.25
CA ILE A 27 0.32 16.93 -5.93
C ILE A 27 0.13 18.06 -4.92
N VAL A 28 -0.51 17.78 -3.78
CA VAL A 28 -0.73 18.78 -2.73
C VAL A 28 0.61 19.34 -2.22
N ASP A 29 1.58 18.48 -1.93
CA ASP A 29 2.92 18.88 -1.49
C ASP A 29 3.67 19.68 -2.57
N ALA A 30 3.55 19.29 -3.84
CA ALA A 30 4.15 20.01 -4.96
C ALA A 30 3.61 21.44 -5.10
N LEU A 31 2.28 21.61 -4.95
CA LEU A 31 1.63 22.92 -4.96
C LEU A 31 2.00 23.75 -3.74
N ALA A 32 2.12 23.12 -2.57
CA ALA A 32 2.54 23.75 -1.32
C ALA A 32 4.06 24.03 -1.24
N ARG A 33 4.86 23.49 -2.19
CA ARG A 33 6.33 23.52 -2.18
C ARG A 33 6.93 22.92 -0.91
N GLY A 34 6.32 21.84 -0.40
CA GLY A 34 6.69 21.18 0.86
C GLY A 34 7.98 20.35 0.80
N GLY A 35 8.46 20.03 -0.40
CA GLY A 35 9.76 19.37 -0.62
C GLY A 35 9.72 17.84 -0.61
N ASN A 36 8.56 17.23 -0.33
CA ASN A 36 8.39 15.78 -0.22
C ASN A 36 7.61 15.16 -1.39
N ALA A 37 7.12 15.97 -2.32
CA ALA A 37 6.36 15.51 -3.49
C ALA A 37 7.08 14.40 -4.27
N GLY A 38 8.42 14.48 -4.39
CA GLY A 38 9.23 13.45 -5.04
C GLY A 38 9.06 12.07 -4.41
N ALA A 39 9.09 11.99 -3.07
CA ALA A 39 8.92 10.74 -2.35
C ALA A 39 7.52 10.13 -2.56
N PHE A 40 6.47 10.96 -2.61
CA PHE A 40 5.12 10.49 -2.93
C PHE A 40 5.03 9.98 -4.37
N PHE A 41 5.61 10.66 -5.35
CA PHE A 41 5.57 10.21 -6.75
C PHE A 41 6.39 8.94 -6.99
N GLU A 42 7.55 8.81 -6.36
CA GLU A 42 8.36 7.59 -6.42
C GLU A 42 7.61 6.41 -5.78
N SER A 43 7.04 6.63 -4.59
CA SER A 43 6.22 5.63 -3.89
C SER A 43 5.00 5.21 -4.71
N ALA A 44 4.31 6.18 -5.33
CA ALA A 44 3.17 5.94 -6.21
C ALA A 44 3.57 5.06 -7.39
N LEU A 45 4.69 5.34 -8.04
CA LEU A 45 5.20 4.59 -9.19
C LEU A 45 5.52 3.13 -8.80
N ILE A 46 6.28 2.93 -7.73
CA ILE A 46 6.63 1.59 -7.24
C ILE A 46 5.36 0.79 -6.90
N THR A 47 4.46 1.41 -6.15
CA THR A 47 3.23 0.78 -5.67
C THR A 47 2.29 0.45 -6.82
N LEU A 48 2.11 1.36 -7.78
CA LEU A 48 1.29 1.13 -8.98
C LEU A 48 1.84 0.00 -9.83
N ILE A 49 3.14 -0.02 -10.10
CA ILE A 49 3.76 -1.06 -10.93
C ILE A 49 3.58 -2.42 -10.25
N LEU A 50 3.91 -2.55 -8.96
CA LEU A 50 3.82 -3.83 -8.27
C LEU A 50 2.37 -4.31 -8.09
N GLY A 51 1.46 -3.40 -7.76
CA GLY A 51 0.03 -3.70 -7.71
C GLY A 51 -0.52 -4.16 -9.07
N PHE A 52 -0.17 -3.43 -10.13
CA PHE A 52 -0.64 -3.73 -11.49
C PHE A 52 -0.09 -5.06 -12.01
N LEU A 53 1.22 -5.30 -11.85
CA LEU A 53 1.84 -6.56 -12.25
C LEU A 53 1.26 -7.76 -11.50
N THR A 54 0.98 -7.60 -10.20
CA THR A 54 0.33 -8.65 -9.39
C THR A 54 -1.09 -8.93 -9.88
N THR A 55 -1.86 -7.87 -10.18
CA THR A 55 -3.19 -7.97 -10.77
C THR A 55 -3.15 -8.71 -12.10
N LEU A 56 -2.23 -8.33 -12.99
CA LEU A 56 -2.06 -8.93 -14.30
C LEU A 56 -1.66 -10.41 -14.21
N ALA A 57 -0.73 -10.76 -13.32
CA ALA A 57 -0.32 -12.14 -13.08
C ALA A 57 -1.46 -13.05 -12.58
N CYS A 58 -2.44 -12.46 -11.89
CA CYS A 58 -3.58 -13.17 -11.31
C CYS A 58 -4.90 -13.00 -12.09
N GLN A 59 -4.89 -12.29 -13.22
CA GLN A 59 -6.10 -11.87 -13.95
C GLN A 59 -6.97 -13.04 -14.43
N ASN A 60 -6.37 -14.22 -14.61
CA ASN A 60 -7.08 -15.45 -15.01
C ASN A 60 -8.11 -15.95 -13.97
N ARG A 61 -8.13 -15.34 -12.77
CA ARG A 61 -9.12 -15.58 -11.72
C ARG A 61 -10.01 -14.37 -11.44
N ALA A 62 -10.00 -13.35 -12.30
CA ALA A 62 -10.94 -12.23 -12.19
C ALA A 62 -12.40 -12.74 -12.12
N GLY A 63 -13.19 -12.17 -11.21
CA GLY A 63 -14.60 -12.56 -11.00
C GLY A 63 -14.82 -13.91 -10.30
N SER A 64 -13.77 -14.63 -9.91
CA SER A 64 -13.91 -15.85 -9.10
C SER A 64 -14.38 -15.52 -7.69
N SER A 65 -15.34 -16.27 -7.16
CA SER A 65 -15.71 -16.15 -5.74
C SER A 65 -14.58 -16.65 -4.84
N LEU A 66 -14.38 -15.97 -3.71
CA LEU A 66 -13.41 -16.39 -2.71
C LEU A 66 -14.02 -17.49 -1.83
N SER A 67 -13.32 -18.60 -1.69
CA SER A 67 -13.60 -19.55 -0.61
C SER A 67 -13.31 -18.91 0.76
N ILE A 68 -13.89 -19.45 1.82
CA ILE A 68 -13.66 -18.99 3.21
C ILE A 68 -12.15 -18.93 3.52
N ARG A 69 -11.40 -19.97 3.14
CA ARG A 69 -9.94 -20.01 3.38
C ARG A 69 -9.20 -18.90 2.63
N GLN A 70 -9.60 -18.60 1.40
CA GLN A 70 -9.01 -17.51 0.61
C GLN A 70 -9.39 -16.14 1.18
N ALA A 71 -10.61 -15.97 1.72
CA ALA A 71 -11.01 -14.74 2.39
C ALA A 71 -10.14 -14.47 3.63
N PHE A 72 -9.85 -15.48 4.46
CA PHE A 72 -8.90 -15.34 5.57
C PHE A 72 -7.49 -14.95 5.10
N LEU A 73 -6.99 -15.60 4.05
CA LEU A 73 -5.68 -15.26 3.46
C LEU A 73 -5.66 -13.85 2.88
N LEU A 74 -6.76 -13.40 2.26
CA LEU A 74 -6.89 -12.04 1.75
C LEU A 74 -6.81 -11.03 2.88
N THR A 75 -7.55 -11.24 3.97
CA THR A 75 -7.51 -10.33 5.12
C THR A 75 -6.09 -10.19 5.68
N ILE A 76 -5.41 -11.32 5.94
CA ILE A 76 -4.02 -11.29 6.44
C ILE A 76 -3.09 -10.61 5.42
N GLY A 77 -3.25 -10.93 4.13
CA GLY A 77 -2.46 -10.34 3.06
C GLY A 77 -2.60 -8.82 2.99
N ILE A 78 -3.83 -8.30 3.10
CA ILE A 78 -4.10 -6.85 3.13
C ILE A 78 -3.39 -6.17 4.29
N TRP A 79 -3.46 -6.75 5.50
CA TRP A 79 -2.82 -6.18 6.68
C TRP A 79 -1.29 -6.19 6.63
N LEU A 80 -0.69 -7.04 5.79
CA LEU A 80 0.74 -7.05 5.55
C LEU A 80 1.14 -6.09 4.42
N THR A 81 0.40 -6.10 3.31
CA THR A 81 0.81 -5.37 2.11
C THR A 81 0.44 -3.90 2.15
N VAL A 82 -0.78 -3.54 2.56
CA VAL A 82 -1.23 -2.15 2.49
C VAL A 82 -0.39 -1.23 3.40
N PRO A 83 -0.09 -1.58 4.67
CA PRO A 83 0.83 -0.79 5.48
C PRO A 83 2.26 -0.78 4.94
N ALA A 84 2.76 -1.91 4.41
CA ALA A 84 4.10 -1.97 3.84
C ALA A 84 4.29 -1.00 2.67
N PHE A 85 3.33 -0.93 1.76
CA PHE A 85 3.35 0.05 0.67
C PHE A 85 3.02 1.46 1.15
N GLY A 86 2.07 1.61 2.07
CA GLY A 86 1.69 2.89 2.68
C GLY A 86 2.84 3.57 3.44
N ALA A 87 3.82 2.79 3.89
CA ALA A 87 5.03 3.29 4.54
C ALA A 87 6.05 3.92 3.58
N LEU A 88 5.98 3.64 2.28
CA LEU A 88 7.00 4.06 1.31
C LEU A 88 7.24 5.58 1.28
N PRO A 89 6.20 6.45 1.27
CA PRO A 89 6.44 7.90 1.24
C PRO A 89 7.23 8.40 2.45
N MET A 90 7.03 7.78 3.61
CA MET A 90 7.75 8.12 4.85
C MET A 90 9.18 7.62 4.82
N VAL A 91 9.41 6.38 4.35
CA VAL A 91 10.76 5.80 4.24
C VAL A 91 11.62 6.55 3.22
N ILE A 92 11.03 7.01 2.12
CA ILE A 92 11.75 7.72 1.05
C ILE A 92 11.90 9.21 1.36
N GLY A 93 10.87 9.84 1.92
CA GLY A 93 10.79 11.30 2.07
C GLY A 93 11.33 11.85 3.38
N ALA A 94 11.23 11.10 4.49
CA ALA A 94 11.59 11.61 5.80
C ALA A 94 13.01 11.15 6.22
N PRO A 95 13.93 12.07 6.55
CA PRO A 95 15.24 11.70 7.07
C PRO A 95 15.12 10.96 8.41
N GLU A 96 15.95 9.95 8.61
CA GLU A 96 16.10 9.19 9.87
C GLU A 96 14.88 8.37 10.34
N VAL A 97 13.80 8.28 9.55
CA VAL A 97 12.68 7.39 9.87
C VAL A 97 13.09 5.93 9.71
N ARG A 98 12.99 5.15 10.79
CA ARG A 98 13.23 3.71 10.74
C ARG A 98 12.06 3.05 9.99
N LEU A 99 12.37 2.01 9.21
CA LEU A 99 11.36 1.23 8.48
C LEU A 99 10.21 0.75 9.38
N ILE A 100 10.53 0.32 10.60
CA ILE A 100 9.52 -0.18 11.54
C ILE A 100 8.58 0.93 12.04
N ASP A 101 9.09 2.16 12.17
CA ASP A 101 8.29 3.31 12.59
C ASP A 101 7.35 3.74 11.47
N ALA A 102 7.84 3.82 10.23
CA ALA A 102 7.01 4.08 9.06
C ALA A 102 5.92 3.01 8.86
N TYR A 103 6.26 1.73 9.04
CA TYR A 103 5.27 0.65 8.97
C TYR A 103 4.23 0.78 10.08
N PHE A 104 4.66 1.08 11.31
CA PHE A 104 3.75 1.28 12.44
C PHE A 104 2.79 2.44 12.17
N GLU A 105 3.30 3.57 11.71
CA GLU A 105 2.51 4.76 11.41
C GLU A 105 1.46 4.47 10.33
N ALA A 106 1.90 3.83 9.23
CA ALA A 106 1.00 3.43 8.14
C ALA A 106 -0.07 2.45 8.64
N ALA A 107 0.33 1.44 9.41
CA ALA A 107 -0.59 0.44 9.97
C ALA A 107 -1.63 1.12 10.86
N SER A 108 -1.20 1.96 11.80
CA SER A 108 -2.06 2.69 12.73
C SER A 108 -3.08 3.59 12.01
N GLY A 109 -2.65 4.29 10.96
CA GLY A 109 -3.54 5.12 10.13
C GLY A 109 -4.59 4.29 9.38
N ILE A 110 -4.15 3.23 8.69
CA ILE A 110 -5.04 2.36 7.88
C ILE A 110 -6.05 1.61 8.76
N THR A 111 -5.64 1.16 9.96
CA THR A 111 -6.52 0.49 10.93
C THR A 111 -7.41 1.47 11.71
N THR A 112 -7.30 2.77 11.46
CA THR A 112 -7.98 3.83 12.23
C THR A 112 -7.67 3.78 13.74
N THR A 113 -6.49 3.27 14.11
CA THR A 113 -6.05 3.20 15.51
C THR A 113 -5.67 4.58 16.04
N GLY A 114 -5.01 5.41 15.22
CA GLY A 114 -4.66 6.79 15.58
C GLY A 114 -3.54 6.93 16.61
N ALA A 115 -2.74 5.88 16.83
CA ALA A 115 -1.48 5.98 17.58
C ALA A 115 -0.35 6.47 16.64
N SER A 116 0.58 7.26 17.16
CA SER A 116 1.73 7.75 16.39
C SER A 116 3.04 7.46 17.09
N VAL A 117 4.07 7.13 16.32
CA VAL A 117 5.47 7.02 16.79
C VAL A 117 6.28 8.28 16.51
N PHE A 118 5.77 9.15 15.64
CA PHE A 118 6.32 10.49 15.44
C PHE A 118 5.81 11.38 16.57
N VAL A 119 6.73 11.70 17.48
CA VAL A 119 6.50 12.65 18.57
C VAL A 119 7.12 13.97 18.14
N ASP A 120 6.25 14.91 17.79
CA ASP A 120 6.56 16.34 17.83
C ASP A 120 6.49 16.84 19.29
#